data_AF-A0A4R5F465-F1
#
_entry.id   AF-A0A4R5F465-F1
#
_cell.length_a   1.000
_cell.length_b   1.000
_cell.length_c   1.000
_cell.angle_alpha   90.00
_cell.angle_beta   90.00
_cell.angle_gamma   90.00
#
_symmetry.space_group_name_H-M   'P 1'
#
loop_
_entity.id
_entity.type
_entity.pdbx_description
1 polymer ?
#
loop_
_entity_poly.entity_id
_entity_poly.type
_entity_poly.pdbx_seq_one_letter_code
_entity_poly.pdbx_strand_id
1 'polypeptide(L)' 'MLKKAMAVAGAVAMLSLAAPAHADITSGAGGIASGNQLHLPIVIPVNVCGNAVAVVGGALAGCKGGAFAHAPSHH' A
#
# COMPACT_ATOMS: atom_id res chain seq x y z
N MET A 1 -8.17 -31.72 18.22
CA MET A 1 -7.74 -30.45 18.83
C MET A 1 -6.45 -29.89 18.21
N LEU A 2 -5.62 -30.70 17.53
CA LEU A 2 -4.33 -30.31 16.93
C LEU A 2 -4.43 -29.30 15.75
N LYS A 3 -5.54 -29.30 15.00
CA LYS A 3 -5.75 -28.41 13.83
C LYS A 3 -5.86 -26.92 14.20
N LYS A 4 -6.26 -26.59 15.44
CA LYS A 4 -6.45 -25.19 15.88
C LYS A 4 -5.14 -24.50 16.28
N ALA A 5 -4.11 -25.26 16.64
CA ALA A 5 -2.81 -24.71 17.05
C ALA A 5 -1.97 -24.21 15.86
N MET A 6 -2.11 -24.83 14.68
CA MET A 6 -1.34 -24.48 13.48
C MET A 6 -1.76 -23.14 12.87
N ALA A 7 -3.03 -22.75 13.00
CA ALA A 7 -3.51 -21.43 12.57
C ALA A 7 -2.95 -20.29 13.46
N VAL A 8 -2.79 -20.54 14.76
CA VAL A 8 -2.25 -19.56 15.71
C VAL A 8 -0.73 -19.45 15.58
N ALA A 9 -0.01 -20.57 15.44
CA ALA A 9 1.44 -20.56 15.23
C ALA A 9 1.84 -19.91 13.90
N GLY A 10 1.08 -20.15 12.82
CA GLY A 10 1.30 -19.50 11.53
C GLY A 10 1.08 -17.99 11.56
N ALA A 11 0.05 -17.52 12.28
CA ALA A 11 -0.22 -16.09 12.42
C ALA A 11 0.86 -15.35 13.24
N VAL A 12 1.40 -15.98 14.30
CA VAL A 12 2.46 -15.40 15.13
C VAL A 12 3.81 -15.36 14.39
N ALA A 13 4.10 -16.36 13.55
CA ALA A 13 5.31 -16.38 12.72
C ALA A 13 5.32 -15.25 11.67
N MET A 14 4.16 -14.94 11.06
CA MET A 14 4.04 -13.88 10.06
C MET A 14 4.15 -12.47 10.66
N LEU A 15 3.73 -12.29 11.92
CA LEU A 15 3.81 -10.99 12.60
C LEU A 15 5.25 -10.60 12.98
N SER A 16 6.15 -11.59 13.08
CA SER A 16 7.54 -11.38 13.50
C SER A 16 8.45 -10.84 12.39
N LEU A 17 7.99 -10.80 11.13
CA LEU A 17 8.77 -10.33 9.97
C LEU A 17 8.43 -8.89 9.54
N ALA A 18 7.52 -8.21 10.25
CA ALA A 18 7.22 -6.82 9.98
C ALA A 18 8.35 -5.90 10.47
N ALA A 19 9.38 -5.71 9.64
CA ALA A 19 10.39 -4.68 9.87
C ALA A 19 9.81 -3.29 9.57
N PRO A 20 10.21 -2.24 10.31
CA PRO A 20 9.79 -0.87 10.01
C PRO A 20 10.35 -0.44 8.63
N ALA A 21 9.45 -0.07 7.73
CA ALA A 21 9.82 0.58 6.48
C ALA A 21 10.24 2.03 6.75
N HIS A 22 11.51 2.36 6.54
CA HIS A 22 12.03 3.72 6.66
C HIS A 22 12.11 4.34 5.26
N ALA A 23 11.11 5.14 4.88
CA ALA A 23 11.07 5.81 3.58
C ALA A 23 11.81 7.16 3.56
N ASP A 24 12.02 7.76 4.73
CA ASP A 24 12.50 9.14 4.89
C ASP A 24 13.82 9.24 5.68
N ILE A 25 14.69 8.23 5.59
CA ILE A 25 15.99 8.24 6.26
C ILE A 25 17.10 8.39 5.23
N THR A 26 17.99 9.35 5.47
CA THR A 26 19.20 9.60 4.70
C THR A 26 20.38 9.75 5.65
N SER A 27 21.53 9.16 5.31
CA SER A 27 22.74 9.21 6.17
C SER A 27 23.53 10.51 6.04
N GLY A 28 23.30 11.30 4.98
CA GLY A 28 24.01 12.55 4.71
C GLY A 28 25.53 12.43 4.47
N ALA A 29 26.10 11.23 4.56
CA ALA A 29 27.54 11.03 4.64
C ALA A 29 28.27 11.43 3.34
N GLY A 30 29.29 12.28 3.46
CA GLY A 30 30.20 12.65 2.36
C GLY A 30 29.66 13.65 1.34
N GLY A 31 28.45 14.19 1.52
CA GLY A 31 27.85 15.11 0.56
C GLY A 31 27.83 16.57 1.03
N ILE A 32 28.21 17.49 0.15
CA ILE A 32 28.12 18.95 0.37
C ILE A 32 26.68 19.50 0.41
N ALA A 33 25.71 18.76 -0.12
CA ALA A 33 24.28 19.11 -0.13
C ALA A 33 23.36 17.88 0.08
N SER A 34 23.87 16.86 0.78
CA SER A 34 23.11 15.62 1.03
C SER A 34 22.13 15.80 2.20
N GLY A 35 21.04 15.04 2.19
CA GLY A 35 20.05 15.04 3.27
C GLY A 35 18.74 15.76 2.95
N ASN A 36 18.64 16.43 1.80
CA ASN A 36 17.43 17.13 1.41
C ASN A 36 16.35 16.14 0.96
N GLN A 37 15.29 16.02 1.76
CA GLN A 37 14.14 15.14 1.49
C GLN A 37 12.91 16.00 1.18
N LEU A 38 12.18 15.60 0.15
CA LEU A 38 11.01 16.33 -0.33
C LEU A 38 9.75 15.70 0.28
N HIS A 39 9.20 16.36 1.29
CA HIS A 39 7.95 15.95 1.92
C HIS A 39 6.79 16.75 1.30
N LEU A 40 6.07 16.13 0.38
CA LEU A 40 4.95 16.74 -0.31
C LEU A 40 3.65 15.97 -0.05
N PRO A 41 2.53 16.68 0.20
CA PRO A 41 1.22 16.06 0.30
C PRO A 41 0.72 15.68 -1.11
N ILE A 42 1.22 14.56 -1.64
CA ILE A 42 0.80 14.03 -2.94
C ILE A 42 -0.39 13.10 -2.72
N VAL A 43 -1.56 13.52 -3.19
CA VAL A 43 -2.78 12.70 -3.14
C VAL A 43 -3.35 12.59 -4.55
N ILE A 44 -3.52 11.35 -5.03
CA ILE A 44 -4.00 11.08 -6.39
C ILE A 44 -5.22 10.16 -6.30
N PRO A 45 -6.43 10.65 -6.64
CA PRO A 45 -7.63 9.81 -6.68
C PRO A 45 -7.58 8.92 -7.92
N VAL A 46 -7.59 7.60 -7.73
CA VAL A 46 -7.56 6.63 -8.85
C VAL A 46 -8.75 5.69 -8.76
N ASN A 47 -9.49 5.56 -9.85
CA ASN A 47 -10.50 4.52 -10.02
C ASN A 47 -9.87 3.36 -10.81
N VAL A 48 -9.85 2.16 -10.24
CA VAL A 48 -9.49 0.94 -10.96
C VAL A 48 -10.71 0.02 -10.93
N CYS A 49 -11.60 0.18 -11.90
CA CYS A 49 -12.76 -0.71 -12.08
C CYS A 49 -13.06 -0.96 -13.56
N GLY A 50 -13.98 -1.90 -13.82
CA GLY A 50 -14.31 -2.34 -15.17
C GLY A 50 -13.52 -3.56 -15.66
N ASN A 51 -12.84 -4.28 -14.77
CA ASN A 51 -12.11 -5.50 -15.15
C ASN A 51 -13.03 -6.72 -15.06
N ALA A 52 -13.30 -7.37 -16.19
CA ALA A 52 -13.89 -8.71 -16.23
C ALA A 52 -13.18 -9.57 -17.27
N VAL A 53 -12.98 -10.84 -16.91
CA VAL A 53 -12.33 -11.84 -17.76
C VAL A 53 -13.20 -13.09 -17.71
N ALA A 54 -13.48 -13.68 -18.87
CA ALA A 54 -14.18 -14.96 -18.99
C ALA A 54 -13.35 -15.96 -19.80
N VAL A 55 -13.37 -17.22 -19.38
CA VAL A 55 -12.68 -18.32 -20.08
C VAL A 55 -13.62 -19.03 -21.07
N VAL A 56 -14.91 -19.13 -20.74
CA VAL A 56 -15.99 -19.59 -21.64
C VAL A 56 -17.28 -18.84 -21.25
N GLY A 57 -18.11 -18.46 -22.22
CA GLY A 57 -19.29 -17.60 -21.97
C GLY A 57 -18.95 -16.10 -21.99
N GLY A 58 -19.76 -15.25 -21.33
CA GLY A 58 -19.62 -13.79 -21.35
C GLY A 58 -19.12 -13.19 -20.03
N ALA A 59 -18.29 -12.15 -20.13
CA ALA A 59 -17.84 -11.32 -19.02
C ALA A 59 -18.36 -9.89 -19.21
N LEU A 60 -19.00 -9.33 -18.19
CA LEU A 60 -19.47 -7.94 -18.16
C LEU A 60 -18.87 -7.25 -16.94
N ALA A 61 -18.31 -6.06 -17.15
CA ALA A 61 -17.88 -5.20 -16.06
C ALA A 61 -18.52 -3.82 -16.20
N GLY A 62 -18.95 -3.27 -15.07
CA GLY A 62 -19.38 -1.88 -14.95
C GLY A 62 -18.39 -1.08 -14.11
N CYS A 63 -18.38 0.23 -14.29
CA CYS A 63 -17.56 1.14 -13.50
C CYS A 63 -18.32 2.47 -13.39
N LYS A 64 -18.88 2.76 -12.20
CA LYS A 64 -19.53 4.04 -11.91
C LYS A 64 -18.50 5.16 -11.68
N GLY A 65 -17.30 4.78 -11.22
CA GLY A 65 -16.28 5.71 -10.74
C GLY A 65 -16.67 6.39 -9.42
N GLY A 66 -15.89 7.41 -9.05
CA GLY A 66 -16.17 8.25 -7.87
C GLY A 66 -14.96 8.54 -6.98
N ALA A 67 -13.74 8.13 -7.36
CA ALA A 67 -12.55 8.45 -6.59
C ALA A 67 -12.45 9.95 -6.33
N PHE A 68 -12.39 10.28 -5.05
CA PHE A 68 -12.18 11.62 -4.51
C PHE A 68 -11.02 11.54 -3.53
N ALA A 69 -10.20 12.59 -3.51
CA ALA A 69 -9.05 12.71 -2.65
C ALA A 69 -9.09 14.07 -1.97
N HIS A 70 -8.92 14.07 -0.66
CA HIS A 70 -8.71 15.28 0.12
C HIS A 70 -7.22 15.38 0.44
N ALA A 71 -6.61 16.52 0.11
CA ALA A 71 -5.24 16.80 0.53
C ALA A 71 -5.24 17.19 2.02
N PRO A 72 -4.22 16.77 2.81
CA PRO A 72 -4.10 17.23 4.19
C PRO A 72 -3.93 18.76 4.25
N SER A 73 -4.76 19.43 5.04
CA SER A 73 -4.61 20.84 5.39
C SER A 73 -3.62 20.98 6.55
N HIS A 74 -2.45 21.56 6.29
CA HIS A 74 -1.45 21.87 7.31
C HIS A 74 -1.96 23.05 8.17
N HIS A 75 -2.40 22.77 9.40
CA HIS A 75 -2.53 23.75 10.49
C HIS A 75 -1.29 23.67 11.37
#